data_AF-A0A7W7MHF1-F1
#
_entry.id   AF-A0A7W7MHF1-F1
#
_cell.length_a   1.000
_cell.length_b   1.000
_cell.length_c   1.000
_cell.angle_alpha   90.00
_cell.angle_beta   90.00
_cell.angle_gamma   90.00
#
_symmetry.space_group_name_H-M   'P 1'
#
loop_
_entity.id
_entity.type
_entity.pdbx_description
1 polymer ?
#
loop_
_entity_poly.entity_id
_entity_poly.type
_entity_poly.pdbx_seq_one_letter_code
_entity_poly.pdbx_strand_id
1 'polypeptide(L)'
;MSDLSGAFGLRSVTPPTVEADFGAGPQTMIASMTVLDLTNRVPTDGPVDFAALDAFPQARNILWFGADRGLAEALRSRPRIRFLEWRDPVGDIDLAGTSVGTLRLHGCDGLHGLRLPAMETLLLAGRSPSLRVDLPDAGYDVSLRWFPDEPNARLPDGLHRVRDAEAPGVRLPDGLHRVRDLWLRVSTGVSASVLSGLTELAKLRLDFDDPPGTLEDPHLLAACSRLRTVSLSGAYALGPDDLPDLPELRRIEVHGIRRSVARALRDRYRGGAVQVYVRGDVSDAWLARHLGNPFRDWVEDSEAAAEEAGSAHARALAAAEGITPSTPDRLLRAERALRRFVADLNGMNQRYGVIDTAEREQVWDVYCGLAARFHVPVEEGPSEWFDAGREF
;
A
#
# COMPACT_ATOMS: atom_id res chain seq x y z
N MET A 1 -55.54 -25.26 14.82
CA MET A 1 -54.43 -24.31 15.06
C MET A 1 -53.15 -25.14 15.08
N SER A 2 -52.84 -25.81 13.97
CA SER A 2 -52.15 -25.28 12.79
C SER A 2 -50.66 -25.15 13.05
N ASP A 3 -50.05 -26.32 12.83
CA ASP A 3 -48.66 -26.63 12.62
C ASP A 3 -48.01 -25.64 11.63
N LEU A 4 -46.94 -24.97 12.06
CA LEU A 4 -46.02 -24.20 11.21
C LEU A 4 -44.58 -24.59 11.56
N SER A 5 -44.27 -25.87 11.40
CA SER A 5 -42.91 -26.39 11.31
C SER A 5 -42.55 -26.60 9.83
N GLY A 6 -42.48 -25.50 9.08
CA GLY A 6 -41.98 -25.50 7.71
C GLY A 6 -40.45 -25.58 7.70
N ALA A 7 -39.93 -26.78 7.42
CA ALA A 7 -38.51 -27.05 7.27
C ALA A 7 -37.91 -26.26 6.08
N PHE A 8 -37.21 -25.16 6.37
CA PHE A 8 -36.22 -24.61 5.45
C PHE A 8 -34.97 -25.48 5.50
N GLY A 9 -35.01 -26.61 4.81
CA GLY A 9 -33.81 -27.37 4.49
C GLY A 9 -32.94 -26.55 3.56
N LEU A 10 -32.02 -25.76 4.12
CA LEU A 10 -30.90 -25.18 3.38
C LEU A 10 -30.05 -26.36 2.88
N ARG A 11 -30.35 -26.85 1.67
CA ARG A 11 -29.47 -27.76 0.94
C ARG A 11 -28.18 -26.99 0.71
N SER A 12 -27.13 -27.36 1.44
CA SER A 12 -25.76 -27.02 1.10
C SER A 12 -25.49 -27.56 -0.31
N VAL A 13 -25.57 -26.70 -1.31
CA VAL A 13 -25.15 -27.02 -2.67
C VAL A 13 -23.64 -26.86 -2.68
N THR A 14 -22.93 -27.99 -2.68
CA THR A 14 -21.48 -27.98 -2.91
C THR A 14 -21.22 -27.35 -4.28
N PRO A 15 -20.39 -26.30 -4.36
CA PRO A 15 -20.16 -25.62 -5.63
C PRO A 15 -19.50 -26.59 -6.63
N PRO A 16 -19.82 -26.49 -7.93
CA PRO A 16 -19.25 -27.36 -8.94
C PRO A 16 -17.73 -27.17 -8.99
N THR A 17 -17.01 -28.29 -9.01
CA THR A 17 -15.56 -28.32 -9.15
C THR A 17 -15.15 -28.67 -10.59
N VAL A 18 -13.96 -28.23 -10.97
CA VAL A 18 -13.28 -28.54 -12.23
C VAL A 18 -11.88 -29.03 -11.92
N GLU A 19 -11.39 -29.95 -12.74
CA GLU A 19 -9.96 -30.29 -12.78
C GLU A 19 -9.27 -29.33 -13.75
N ALA A 20 -8.20 -28.69 -13.31
CA ALA A 20 -7.38 -27.78 -14.11
C ALA A 20 -5.90 -28.11 -13.89
N ASP A 21 -5.12 -28.12 -14.97
CA ASP A 21 -3.67 -28.34 -14.92
C ASP A 21 -2.98 -27.19 -15.66
N PHE A 22 -2.25 -26.36 -14.93
CA PHE A 22 -1.47 -25.27 -15.52
C PHE A 22 -0.02 -25.67 -15.82
N GLY A 23 0.28 -26.97 -15.82
CA GLY A 23 1.59 -27.58 -16.04
C GLY A 23 2.26 -28.12 -14.77
N ALA A 24 1.70 -27.87 -13.58
CA ALA A 24 2.20 -28.38 -12.29
C ALA A 24 1.51 -29.67 -11.84
N GLY A 25 0.69 -30.26 -12.71
CA GLY A 25 -0.18 -31.38 -12.40
C GLY A 25 -1.62 -30.94 -12.12
N PRO A 26 -2.58 -31.88 -12.23
CA PRO A 26 -4.00 -31.58 -12.10
C PRO A 26 -4.38 -31.14 -10.68
N GLN A 27 -5.25 -30.13 -10.60
CA GLN A 27 -5.78 -29.58 -9.37
C GLN A 27 -7.30 -29.46 -9.42
N THR A 28 -7.98 -29.92 -8.37
CA THR A 28 -9.41 -29.69 -8.18
C THR A 28 -9.66 -28.26 -7.70
N MET A 29 -10.48 -27.50 -8.43
CA MET A 29 -10.78 -26.10 -8.15
C MET A 29 -12.27 -25.80 -8.28
N ILE A 30 -12.74 -24.70 -7.69
CA ILE A 30 -14.14 -24.27 -7.81
C ILE A 30 -14.32 -23.57 -9.16
N ALA A 31 -15.23 -24.07 -10.00
CA ALA A 31 -15.46 -23.56 -11.36
C ALA A 31 -15.97 -22.11 -11.39
N SER A 32 -16.64 -21.69 -10.33
CA SER A 32 -17.21 -20.33 -10.17
C SER A 32 -16.23 -19.32 -9.58
N MET A 33 -14.93 -19.64 -9.46
CA MET A 33 -13.92 -18.71 -8.99
C MET A 33 -13.86 -17.46 -9.88
N THR A 34 -13.95 -16.30 -9.25
CA THR A 34 -13.81 -14.99 -9.92
C THR A 34 -12.38 -14.47 -9.87
N VAL A 35 -11.62 -14.92 -8.86
CA VAL A 35 -10.19 -14.68 -8.66
C VAL A 35 -9.46 -16.00 -8.80
N LEU A 36 -8.45 -16.05 -9.67
CA LEU A 36 -7.52 -17.17 -9.77
C LEU A 36 -6.15 -16.70 -9.32
N ASP A 37 -5.73 -17.21 -8.16
CA ASP A 37 -4.35 -17.08 -7.70
C ASP A 37 -3.53 -18.25 -8.25
N LEU A 38 -2.60 -17.93 -9.16
CA LEU A 38 -1.78 -18.90 -9.86
C LEU A 38 -0.42 -19.13 -9.19
N THR A 39 -0.09 -18.42 -8.09
CA THR A 39 1.25 -18.37 -7.49
C THR A 39 1.83 -19.76 -7.16
N ASN A 40 1.00 -20.68 -6.66
CA ASN A 40 1.39 -22.05 -6.32
C ASN A 40 0.65 -23.10 -7.18
N ARG A 41 0.17 -22.70 -8.35
CA ARG A 41 -0.63 -23.56 -9.25
C ARG A 41 0.06 -23.85 -10.58
N VAL A 42 1.22 -23.25 -10.79
CA VAL A 42 2.01 -23.37 -12.02
C VAL A 42 3.40 -23.91 -11.68
N PRO A 43 4.13 -24.45 -12.66
CA PRO A 43 5.53 -24.82 -12.48
C PRO A 43 6.37 -23.64 -11.95
N THR A 44 7.34 -23.91 -11.10
CA THR A 44 8.28 -22.89 -10.62
C THR A 44 9.09 -22.31 -11.77
N ASP A 45 9.46 -23.13 -12.74
CA ASP A 45 10.17 -22.78 -13.97
C ASP A 45 9.53 -23.44 -15.20
N GLY A 46 9.88 -22.97 -16.39
CA GLY A 46 9.35 -23.53 -17.65
C GLY A 46 7.94 -23.07 -18.03
N PRO A 47 7.34 -23.70 -19.05
CA PRO A 47 6.09 -23.26 -19.66
C PRO A 47 4.87 -23.46 -18.74
N VAL A 48 3.85 -22.64 -18.95
CA VAL A 48 2.59 -22.66 -18.21
C VAL A 48 1.47 -22.99 -19.19
N ASP A 49 0.59 -23.93 -18.85
CA ASP A 49 -0.57 -24.23 -19.68
C ASP A 49 -1.75 -23.31 -19.32
N PHE A 50 -1.80 -22.17 -20.00
CA PHE A 50 -2.90 -21.23 -19.81
C PHE A 50 -4.22 -21.67 -20.46
N ALA A 51 -4.27 -22.78 -21.22
CA ALA A 51 -5.55 -23.31 -21.71
C ALA A 51 -6.47 -23.73 -20.55
N ALA A 52 -5.90 -24.12 -19.41
CA ALA A 52 -6.65 -24.43 -18.19
C ALA A 52 -7.49 -23.26 -17.66
N LEU A 53 -7.20 -22.01 -18.04
CA LEU A 53 -8.06 -20.86 -17.72
C LEU A 53 -9.48 -20.99 -18.29
N ASP A 54 -9.67 -21.77 -19.36
CA ASP A 54 -10.97 -21.92 -20.03
C ASP A 54 -11.97 -22.73 -19.18
N ALA A 55 -11.48 -23.46 -18.17
CA ALA A 55 -12.31 -24.13 -17.17
C ALA A 55 -12.98 -23.16 -16.19
N PHE A 56 -12.58 -21.87 -16.18
CA PHE A 56 -13.05 -20.85 -15.23
C PHE A 56 -13.77 -19.71 -15.96
N PRO A 57 -14.99 -19.94 -16.48
CA PRO A 57 -15.71 -18.94 -17.24
C PRO A 57 -16.11 -17.70 -16.41
N GLN A 58 -16.01 -17.73 -15.08
CA GLN A 58 -16.30 -16.55 -14.24
C GLN A 58 -15.05 -15.80 -13.79
N ALA A 59 -13.85 -16.29 -14.13
CA ALA A 59 -12.61 -15.64 -13.77
C ALA A 59 -12.52 -14.25 -14.42
N ARG A 60 -12.24 -13.25 -13.59
CA ARG A 60 -12.03 -11.85 -14.00
C ARG A 60 -10.71 -11.29 -13.50
N ASN A 61 -10.16 -11.90 -12.45
CA ASN A 61 -8.98 -11.44 -11.74
C ASN A 61 -7.93 -12.55 -11.74
N ILE A 62 -6.71 -12.24 -12.15
CA ILE A 62 -5.56 -13.14 -12.08
C ILE A 62 -4.54 -12.58 -11.09
N LEU A 63 -4.05 -13.43 -10.20
CA LEU A 63 -2.82 -13.20 -9.43
C LEU A 63 -1.70 -14.00 -10.08
N TRP A 64 -0.61 -13.32 -10.44
CA TRP A 64 0.53 -13.91 -11.13
C TRP A 64 1.85 -13.52 -10.47
N PHE A 65 2.81 -14.44 -10.51
CA PHE A 65 4.15 -14.26 -9.94
C PHE A 65 5.24 -14.63 -10.96
N GLY A 66 6.23 -13.77 -11.09
CA GLY A 66 7.44 -13.97 -11.91
C GLY A 66 7.30 -13.48 -13.35
N ALA A 67 8.08 -14.06 -14.25
CA ALA A 67 8.10 -13.67 -15.67
C ALA A 67 6.76 -13.94 -16.38
N ASP A 68 6.53 -13.28 -17.53
CA ASP A 68 5.30 -13.41 -18.33
C ASP A 68 4.95 -14.86 -18.66
N ARG A 69 5.95 -15.63 -19.12
CA ARG A 69 5.81 -17.05 -19.48
C ARG A 69 4.60 -17.36 -20.40
N GLY A 70 4.15 -16.39 -21.20
CA GLY A 70 3.00 -16.50 -22.09
C GLY A 70 1.68 -15.97 -21.54
N LEU A 71 1.67 -15.40 -20.33
CA LEU A 71 0.48 -14.83 -19.71
C LEU A 71 -0.15 -13.74 -20.58
N ALA A 72 0.65 -12.82 -21.10
CA ALA A 72 0.18 -11.72 -21.94
C ALA A 72 -0.60 -12.23 -23.16
N GLU A 73 -0.08 -13.25 -23.85
CA GLU A 73 -0.77 -13.89 -24.97
C GLU A 73 -2.06 -14.59 -24.51
N ALA A 74 -2.01 -15.31 -23.39
CA ALA A 74 -3.19 -15.94 -22.83
C ALA A 74 -4.31 -14.96 -22.46
N LEU A 75 -3.95 -13.74 -22.02
CA LEU A 75 -4.91 -12.69 -21.70
C LEU A 75 -5.53 -12.04 -22.95
N ARG A 76 -4.82 -12.01 -24.10
CA ARG A 76 -5.36 -11.46 -25.36
C ARG A 76 -6.59 -12.22 -25.85
N SER A 77 -6.60 -13.53 -25.69
CA SER A 77 -7.75 -14.38 -26.07
C SER A 77 -8.89 -14.39 -25.04
N ARG A 78 -8.71 -13.73 -23.88
CA ARG A 78 -9.62 -13.82 -22.72
C ARG A 78 -10.09 -12.44 -22.24
N PRO A 79 -10.96 -11.76 -23.01
CA PRO A 79 -11.35 -10.38 -22.74
C PRO A 79 -12.14 -10.16 -21.43
N ARG A 80 -12.60 -11.24 -20.79
CA ARG A 80 -13.33 -11.19 -19.51
C ARG A 80 -12.40 -10.97 -18.32
N ILE A 81 -11.11 -11.26 -18.47
CA ILE A 81 -10.09 -10.96 -17.46
C ILE A 81 -9.78 -9.47 -17.55
N ARG A 82 -10.19 -8.73 -16.52
CA ARG A 82 -10.11 -7.27 -16.46
C ARG A 82 -9.12 -6.79 -15.40
N PHE A 83 -8.77 -7.64 -14.44
CA PHE A 83 -7.86 -7.30 -13.35
C PHE A 83 -6.66 -8.26 -13.34
N LEU A 84 -5.47 -7.69 -13.27
CA LEU A 84 -4.23 -8.43 -13.12
C LEU A 84 -3.44 -7.85 -11.96
N GLU A 85 -3.15 -8.68 -10.95
CA GLU A 85 -2.09 -8.41 -9.98
C GLU A 85 -0.89 -9.26 -10.35
N TRP A 86 0.23 -8.60 -10.56
CA TRP A 86 1.47 -9.21 -11.03
C TRP A 86 2.59 -8.85 -10.08
N ARG A 87 3.21 -9.88 -9.50
CA ARG A 87 4.34 -9.77 -8.59
C ARG A 87 5.63 -10.21 -9.28
N ASP A 88 6.70 -9.47 -9.05
CA ASP A 88 8.02 -9.65 -9.66
C ASP A 88 8.01 -9.77 -11.19
N PRO A 89 7.34 -8.85 -11.91
CA PRO A 89 7.43 -8.79 -13.36
C PRO A 89 8.87 -8.46 -13.80
N VAL A 90 9.33 -9.10 -14.87
CA VAL A 90 10.70 -8.91 -15.39
C VAL A 90 10.70 -8.66 -16.90
N GLY A 91 11.65 -7.85 -17.36
CA GLY A 91 11.88 -7.54 -18.78
C GLY A 91 10.95 -6.48 -19.35
N ASP A 92 10.53 -6.68 -20.59
CA ASP A 92 9.56 -5.86 -21.30
C ASP A 92 8.24 -6.65 -21.45
N ILE A 93 7.13 -6.06 -21.03
CA ILE A 93 5.80 -6.70 -21.03
C ILE A 93 4.88 -5.95 -21.98
N ASP A 94 4.20 -6.68 -22.88
CA ASP A 94 3.22 -6.12 -23.81
C ASP A 94 1.81 -6.66 -23.55
N LEU A 95 1.01 -5.87 -22.84
CA LEU A 95 -0.41 -6.10 -22.58
C LEU A 95 -1.33 -5.32 -23.52
N ALA A 96 -0.82 -4.59 -24.53
CA ALA A 96 -1.60 -3.65 -25.32
C ALA A 96 -2.77 -4.29 -26.09
N GLY A 97 -2.65 -5.57 -26.44
CA GLY A 97 -3.72 -6.34 -27.08
C GLY A 97 -4.72 -7.00 -26.12
N THR A 98 -4.58 -6.79 -24.82
CA THR A 98 -5.43 -7.42 -23.79
C THR A 98 -6.63 -6.54 -23.44
N SER A 99 -7.55 -7.08 -22.62
CA SER A 99 -8.67 -6.32 -22.05
C SER A 99 -8.44 -5.94 -20.59
N VAL A 100 -7.21 -6.00 -20.07
CA VAL A 100 -6.91 -5.64 -18.68
C VAL A 100 -7.25 -4.17 -18.44
N GLY A 101 -8.24 -3.90 -17.58
CA GLY A 101 -8.67 -2.57 -17.18
C GLY A 101 -8.04 -2.09 -15.86
N THR A 102 -7.52 -3.02 -15.05
CA THR A 102 -6.77 -2.70 -13.84
C THR A 102 -5.53 -3.57 -13.74
N LEU A 103 -4.37 -2.94 -13.63
CA LEU A 103 -3.09 -3.60 -13.43
C LEU A 103 -2.48 -3.16 -12.09
N ARG A 104 -2.10 -4.12 -11.26
CA ARG A 104 -1.31 -3.89 -10.04
C ARG A 104 0.03 -4.58 -10.18
N LEU A 105 1.10 -3.81 -10.09
CA LEU A 105 2.45 -4.32 -10.15
C LEU A 105 3.13 -4.16 -8.80
N HIS A 106 3.75 -5.25 -8.34
CA HIS A 106 4.62 -5.29 -7.18
C HIS A 106 5.95 -5.88 -7.62
N GLY A 107 7.08 -5.39 -7.10
CA GLY A 107 8.38 -5.99 -7.40
C GLY A 107 8.94 -5.60 -8.75
N CYS A 108 8.83 -4.31 -9.10
CA CYS A 108 9.15 -3.83 -10.44
C CYS A 108 10.67 -3.65 -10.71
N ASP A 109 11.55 -4.20 -9.86
CA ASP A 109 13.02 -4.04 -9.96
C ASP A 109 13.56 -4.55 -11.31
N GLY A 110 12.99 -5.64 -11.83
CA GLY A 110 13.37 -6.23 -13.10
C GLY A 110 12.57 -5.75 -14.31
N LEU A 111 11.60 -4.85 -14.12
CA LEU A 111 10.70 -4.39 -15.19
C LEU A 111 11.27 -3.12 -15.84
N HIS A 112 11.44 -3.15 -17.17
CA HIS A 112 12.03 -2.05 -17.94
C HIS A 112 11.02 -1.35 -18.86
N GLY A 113 10.06 -2.10 -19.39
CA GLY A 113 9.10 -1.60 -20.36
C GLY A 113 7.74 -2.23 -20.19
N LEU A 114 6.70 -1.42 -20.32
CA LEU A 114 5.33 -1.86 -20.15
C LEU A 114 4.44 -1.19 -21.20
N ARG A 115 3.94 -1.98 -22.16
CA ARG A 115 2.99 -1.52 -23.16
C ARG A 115 1.60 -1.95 -22.76
N LEU A 116 0.69 -0.99 -22.59
CA LEU A 116 -0.58 -1.21 -21.92
C LEU A 116 -1.77 -0.93 -22.84
N PRO A 117 -2.91 -1.60 -22.63
CA PRO A 117 -4.14 -1.24 -23.31
C PRO A 117 -4.72 0.04 -22.68
N ALA A 118 -5.79 0.56 -23.27
CA ALA A 118 -6.60 1.57 -22.57
C ALA A 118 -7.15 0.95 -21.27
N MET A 119 -6.91 1.60 -20.14
CA MET A 119 -7.22 1.06 -18.83
C MET A 119 -7.70 2.12 -17.85
N GLU A 120 -8.37 1.65 -16.80
CA GLU A 120 -8.97 2.48 -15.76
C GLU A 120 -7.97 2.78 -14.64
N THR A 121 -7.13 1.80 -14.27
CA THR A 121 -6.21 1.95 -13.14
C THR A 121 -4.89 1.23 -13.38
N LEU A 122 -3.81 1.95 -13.12
CA LEU A 122 -2.46 1.40 -13.02
C LEU A 122 -1.97 1.64 -11.59
N LEU A 123 -1.63 0.56 -10.87
CA LEU A 123 -0.96 0.63 -9.58
C LEU A 123 0.47 0.14 -9.72
N LEU A 124 1.41 0.97 -9.28
CA LEU A 124 2.83 0.68 -9.23
C LEU A 124 3.28 0.72 -7.76
N ALA A 125 3.63 -0.44 -7.21
CA ALA A 125 4.26 -0.54 -5.90
C ALA A 125 5.78 -0.64 -6.06
N GLY A 126 6.47 0.20 -5.29
CA GLY A 126 7.91 0.37 -5.27
C GLY A 126 8.48 1.23 -6.41
N ARG A 127 9.81 1.33 -6.42
CA ARG A 127 10.55 2.19 -7.36
C ARG A 127 11.01 1.38 -8.56
N SER A 128 10.85 1.94 -9.75
CA SER A 128 11.55 1.49 -10.96
C SER A 128 11.93 2.71 -11.79
N PRO A 129 13.11 3.32 -11.54
CA PRO A 129 13.51 4.60 -12.13
C PRO A 129 13.77 4.51 -13.64
N SER A 130 13.87 3.30 -14.19
CA SER A 130 14.08 3.04 -15.62
C SER A 130 12.81 2.56 -16.34
N LEU A 131 11.69 2.45 -15.63
CA LEU A 131 10.44 1.96 -16.19
C LEU A 131 9.88 2.94 -17.21
N ARG A 132 9.68 2.43 -18.43
CA ARG A 132 8.95 3.12 -19.50
C ARG A 132 7.56 2.51 -19.64
N VAL A 133 6.54 3.36 -19.54
CA VAL A 133 5.15 2.95 -19.71
C VAL A 133 4.59 3.57 -20.98
N ASP A 134 4.17 2.72 -21.91
CA ASP A 134 3.45 3.13 -23.11
C ASP A 134 1.96 2.85 -22.90
N LEU A 135 1.22 3.93 -22.63
CA LEU A 135 -0.24 3.95 -22.51
C LEU A 135 -0.83 4.79 -23.65
N PRO A 136 -2.02 4.44 -24.15
CA PRO A 136 -2.78 5.32 -25.02
C PRO A 136 -2.90 6.73 -24.44
N ASP A 137 -2.75 7.74 -25.31
CA ASP A 137 -2.80 9.16 -24.94
C ASP A 137 -1.87 9.56 -23.78
N ALA A 138 -0.78 8.81 -23.57
CA ALA A 138 0.18 9.01 -22.47
C ALA A 138 -0.48 9.01 -21.07
N GLY A 139 -1.51 8.17 -20.90
CA GLY A 139 -2.19 7.97 -19.62
C GLY A 139 -3.29 8.98 -19.30
N TYR A 140 -3.82 9.70 -20.29
CA TYR A 140 -4.84 10.74 -20.06
C TYR A 140 -6.06 10.26 -19.26
N ASP A 141 -6.54 9.04 -19.53
CA ASP A 141 -7.73 8.46 -18.87
C ASP A 141 -7.42 7.51 -17.72
N VAL A 142 -6.14 7.30 -17.36
CA VAL A 142 -5.77 6.37 -16.29
C VAL A 142 -5.81 7.05 -14.91
N SER A 143 -6.33 6.32 -13.91
CA SER A 143 -6.07 6.62 -12.50
C SER A 143 -4.76 5.95 -12.08
N LEU A 144 -3.71 6.74 -11.90
CA LEU A 144 -2.40 6.26 -11.49
C LEU A 144 -2.32 6.20 -9.97
N ARG A 145 -2.00 5.02 -9.44
CA ARG A 145 -1.67 4.82 -8.02
C ARG A 145 -0.20 4.45 -7.94
N TRP A 146 0.59 5.21 -7.22
CA TRP A 146 2.02 4.99 -7.18
C TRP A 146 2.54 5.08 -5.76
N PHE A 147 3.08 3.95 -5.29
CA PHE A 147 3.49 3.74 -3.91
C PHE A 147 5.00 3.41 -3.89
N PRO A 148 5.88 4.40 -4.15
CA PRO A 148 7.32 4.19 -4.35
C PRO A 148 8.04 3.66 -3.11
N ASP A 149 7.48 3.86 -1.91
CA ASP A 149 8.06 3.39 -0.66
C ASP A 149 7.49 2.05 -0.20
N GLU A 150 6.51 1.50 -0.92
CA GLU A 150 6.10 0.12 -0.69
C GLU A 150 7.25 -0.81 -1.11
N PRO A 151 7.67 -1.73 -0.24
CA PRO A 151 8.76 -2.64 -0.55
C PRO A 151 8.38 -3.50 -1.76
N ASN A 152 9.31 -3.59 -2.70
CA ASN A 152 9.14 -4.30 -3.97
C ASN A 152 8.75 -5.78 -3.79
N ALA A 153 9.13 -6.43 -2.69
CA ALA A 153 8.68 -7.79 -2.38
C ALA A 153 8.16 -7.87 -0.94
N ARG A 154 7.00 -8.53 -0.74
CA ARG A 154 6.78 -9.26 0.50
C ARG A 154 7.75 -10.43 0.48
N LEU A 155 8.70 -10.49 1.41
CA LEU A 155 9.42 -11.73 1.62
C LEU A 155 8.39 -12.82 2.00
N PRO A 156 8.67 -14.10 1.71
CA PRO A 156 7.76 -15.22 2.00
C PRO A 156 7.20 -15.20 3.44
N ASP A 157 7.93 -14.61 4.39
CA ASP A 157 7.62 -14.60 5.81
C ASP A 157 7.04 -13.26 6.31
N GLY A 158 6.53 -12.42 5.40
CA GLY A 158 5.86 -11.15 5.77
C GLY A 158 6.80 -10.04 6.21
N LEU A 159 8.12 -10.24 6.20
CA LEU A 159 9.09 -9.16 6.42
C LEU A 159 9.20 -8.26 5.20
N HIS A 160 9.09 -6.96 5.44
CA HIS A 160 9.37 -5.92 4.46
C HIS A 160 10.88 -5.83 4.22
N ARG A 161 11.32 -5.74 2.94
CA ARG A 161 12.70 -5.33 2.64
C ARG A 161 12.99 -4.01 3.36
N VAL A 162 14.13 -3.97 4.06
CA VAL A 162 14.62 -2.78 4.76
C VAL A 162 14.65 -1.60 3.79
N ARG A 163 14.11 -0.45 4.23
CA ARG A 163 14.18 0.81 3.49
C ARG A 163 15.65 1.13 3.20
N ASP A 164 16.03 1.13 1.92
CA ASP A 164 17.34 1.64 1.51
C ASP A 164 17.41 3.14 1.81
N ALA A 165 18.26 3.51 2.76
CA ALA A 165 18.40 4.88 3.27
C ALA A 165 18.97 5.88 2.24
N GLU A 166 19.32 5.42 1.04
CA GLU A 166 19.90 6.24 -0.04
C GLU A 166 19.19 6.04 -1.38
N ALA A 167 17.91 5.69 -1.38
CA ALA A 167 17.18 5.48 -2.61
C ALA A 167 17.02 6.82 -3.38
N PRO A 168 17.36 6.87 -4.69
CA PRO A 168 17.28 8.09 -5.50
C PRO A 168 15.87 8.67 -5.46
N GLY A 169 15.79 10.01 -5.57
CA GLY A 169 14.53 10.76 -5.46
C GLY A 169 13.39 10.15 -6.27
N VAL A 170 12.18 10.26 -5.73
CA VAL A 170 10.94 9.75 -6.32
C VAL A 170 10.75 10.38 -7.70
N ARG A 171 10.85 9.59 -8.78
CA ARG A 171 10.64 10.02 -10.17
C ARG A 171 9.50 9.25 -10.83
N LEU A 172 8.59 9.98 -11.45
CA LEU A 172 7.47 9.38 -12.18
C LEU A 172 8.03 8.54 -13.35
N PRO A 173 7.49 7.32 -13.59
CA PRO A 173 7.87 6.54 -14.76
C PRO A 173 7.66 7.30 -16.07
N ASP A 174 8.55 7.05 -17.03
CA ASP A 174 8.50 7.69 -18.34
C ASP A 174 7.20 7.29 -19.08
N GLY A 175 6.62 8.24 -19.82
CA GLY A 175 5.41 8.01 -20.63
C GLY A 175 4.08 8.30 -19.93
N LEU A 176 4.09 8.61 -18.63
CA LEU A 176 2.88 8.93 -17.83
C LEU A 176 2.59 10.44 -17.68
N HIS A 177 2.99 11.26 -18.66
CA HIS A 177 3.00 12.72 -18.51
C HIS A 177 1.63 13.40 -18.67
N ARG A 178 0.60 12.70 -19.15
CA ARG A 178 -0.76 13.26 -19.32
C ARG A 178 -1.77 12.79 -18.27
N VAL A 179 -1.31 12.09 -17.22
CA VAL A 179 -2.16 11.58 -16.14
C VAL A 179 -2.97 12.71 -15.49
N ARG A 180 -4.27 12.43 -15.27
CA ARG A 180 -5.22 13.39 -14.68
C ARG A 180 -5.59 13.08 -13.23
N ASP A 181 -5.41 11.85 -12.81
CA ASP A 181 -5.75 11.36 -11.47
C ASP A 181 -4.55 10.59 -10.92
N LEU A 182 -3.90 11.18 -9.91
CA LEU A 182 -2.73 10.62 -9.25
C LEU A 182 -3.01 10.43 -7.77
N TRP A 183 -2.82 9.21 -7.30
CA TRP A 183 -2.65 8.89 -5.90
C TRP A 183 -1.21 8.46 -5.63
N LEU A 184 -0.50 9.29 -4.89
CA LEU A 184 0.86 9.04 -4.44
C LEU A 184 0.84 8.77 -2.93
N ARG A 185 1.33 7.59 -2.53
CA ARG A 185 1.52 7.21 -1.12
C ARG A 185 3.00 7.10 -0.84
N VAL A 186 3.49 7.88 0.10
CA VAL A 186 4.91 7.95 0.47
C VAL A 186 5.05 7.79 1.98
N SER A 187 6.24 7.43 2.41
CA SER A 187 6.57 7.28 3.82
C SER A 187 6.53 8.63 4.54
N THR A 188 7.60 9.43 4.46
CA THR A 188 7.73 10.65 5.27
C THR A 188 7.63 11.94 4.46
N GLY A 189 7.99 11.92 3.18
CA GLY A 189 8.00 13.15 2.38
C GLY A 189 8.20 12.95 0.89
N VAL A 190 7.84 13.99 0.12
CA VAL A 190 8.02 14.06 -1.33
C VAL A 190 8.14 15.52 -1.77
N SER A 191 9.00 15.80 -2.76
CA SER A 191 9.03 17.10 -3.43
C SER A 191 7.95 17.19 -4.49
N ALA A 192 7.20 18.30 -4.52
CA ALA A 192 6.22 18.59 -5.57
C ALA A 192 6.85 18.66 -6.97
N SER A 193 8.18 18.75 -7.09
CA SER A 193 8.90 18.61 -8.36
C SER A 193 8.64 17.28 -9.06
N VAL A 194 8.26 16.21 -8.36
CA VAL A 194 7.86 14.94 -9.00
C VAL A 194 6.64 15.09 -9.90
N LEU A 195 5.82 16.11 -9.63
CA LEU A 195 4.61 16.44 -10.40
C LEU A 195 4.93 17.40 -11.55
N SER A 196 6.17 17.88 -11.65
CA SER A 196 6.58 18.77 -12.73
C SER A 196 6.46 18.03 -14.06
N GLY A 197 5.63 18.57 -14.95
CA GLY A 197 5.29 17.94 -16.23
C GLY A 197 3.88 17.35 -16.29
N LEU A 198 3.20 17.14 -15.16
CA LEU A 198 1.80 16.70 -15.12
C LEU A 198 0.83 17.88 -15.29
N THR A 199 0.93 18.59 -16.41
CA THR A 199 0.14 19.82 -16.66
C THR A 199 -1.37 19.57 -16.77
N GLU A 200 -1.77 18.35 -17.07
CA GLU A 200 -3.17 17.91 -17.18
C GLU A 200 -3.75 17.35 -15.86
N LEU A 201 -2.94 17.29 -14.79
CA LEU A 201 -3.34 16.74 -13.51
C LEU A 201 -4.55 17.48 -12.94
N ALA A 202 -5.65 16.77 -12.74
CA ALA A 202 -6.91 17.30 -12.25
C ALA A 202 -7.22 16.88 -10.81
N LYS A 203 -6.71 15.74 -10.37
CA LYS A 203 -6.86 15.22 -9.01
C LYS A 203 -5.52 14.73 -8.49
N LEU A 204 -5.15 15.20 -7.32
CA LEU A 204 -3.97 14.77 -6.59
C LEU A 204 -4.40 14.27 -5.21
N ARG A 205 -4.00 13.04 -4.88
CA ARG A 205 -4.04 12.51 -3.52
C ARG A 205 -2.62 12.20 -3.06
N LEU A 206 -2.22 12.80 -1.93
CA LEU A 206 -0.96 12.53 -1.25
C LEU A 206 -1.25 11.92 0.11
N ASP A 207 -0.83 10.68 0.32
CA ASP A 207 -0.90 10.03 1.62
C ASP A 207 0.52 9.86 2.18
N PHE A 208 0.76 10.39 3.39
CA PHE A 208 1.99 10.22 4.14
C PHE A 208 1.74 9.18 5.24
N ASP A 209 2.42 8.04 5.16
CA ASP A 209 2.30 6.97 6.16
C ASP A 209 2.97 7.37 7.48
N ASP A 210 4.12 8.03 7.39
CA ASP A 210 4.92 8.46 8.52
C ASP A 210 4.79 9.98 8.74
N PRO A 211 4.31 10.42 9.91
CA PRO A 211 4.25 11.83 10.23
C PRO A 211 5.68 12.40 10.41
N PRO A 212 5.91 13.71 10.21
CA PRO A 212 4.88 14.72 10.00
C PRO A 212 4.39 14.85 8.55
N GLY A 213 4.81 14.01 7.61
CA GLY A 213 4.38 14.09 6.20
C GLY A 213 4.75 15.42 5.53
N THR A 214 5.85 15.42 4.79
CA THR A 214 6.43 16.65 4.21
C THR A 214 6.21 16.73 2.71
N LEU A 215 5.51 17.78 2.27
CA LEU A 215 5.51 18.17 0.85
C LEU A 215 6.56 19.27 0.66
N GLU A 216 7.69 18.91 0.07
CA GLU A 216 8.75 19.87 -0.25
C GLU A 216 8.37 20.66 -1.51
N ASP A 217 8.80 21.93 -1.58
CA ASP A 217 8.54 22.82 -2.71
C ASP A 217 7.05 22.91 -3.15
N PRO A 218 6.10 23.08 -2.22
CA PRO A 218 4.66 23.00 -2.54
C PRO A 218 4.22 24.06 -3.57
N HIS A 219 4.95 25.17 -3.67
CA HIS A 219 4.78 26.20 -4.70
C HIS A 219 4.86 25.65 -6.14
N LEU A 220 5.59 24.55 -6.38
CA LEU A 220 5.69 23.92 -7.69
C LEU A 220 4.37 23.29 -8.17
N LEU A 221 3.41 23.07 -7.27
CA LEU A 221 2.04 22.66 -7.65
C LEU A 221 1.36 23.67 -8.57
N ALA A 222 1.80 24.93 -8.61
CA ALA A 222 1.28 25.95 -9.52
C ALA A 222 1.43 25.56 -11.01
N ALA A 223 2.38 24.67 -11.34
CA ALA A 223 2.52 24.14 -12.70
C ALA A 223 1.34 23.25 -13.13
N CYS A 224 0.64 22.64 -12.17
CA CYS A 224 -0.54 21.81 -12.38
C CYS A 224 -1.80 22.68 -12.52
N SER A 225 -1.85 23.52 -13.56
CA SER A 225 -2.91 24.54 -13.74
C SER A 225 -4.34 23.97 -13.83
N ARG A 226 -4.49 22.68 -14.15
CA ARG A 226 -5.77 21.95 -14.24
C ARG A 226 -6.22 21.33 -12.92
N LEU A 227 -5.48 21.51 -11.82
CA LEU A 227 -5.73 20.81 -10.56
C LEU A 227 -7.03 21.31 -9.91
N ARG A 228 -8.00 20.41 -9.75
CA ARG A 228 -9.34 20.69 -9.22
C ARG A 228 -9.55 20.15 -7.82
N THR A 229 -8.90 19.04 -7.51
CA THR A 229 -8.99 18.37 -6.21
C THR A 229 -7.59 18.08 -5.67
N VAL A 230 -7.36 18.49 -4.42
CA VAL A 230 -6.18 18.12 -3.64
C VAL A 230 -6.65 17.39 -2.38
N SER A 231 -6.19 16.16 -2.20
CA SER A 231 -6.44 15.36 -0.99
C SER A 231 -5.09 15.10 -0.30
N LEU A 232 -4.97 15.42 0.99
CA LEU A 232 -3.76 15.26 1.78
C LEU A 232 -4.06 14.43 3.04
N SER A 233 -3.29 13.38 3.30
CA SER A 233 -3.40 12.58 4.52
C SER A 233 -2.07 12.56 5.28
N GLY A 234 -2.06 12.88 6.56
CA GLY A 234 -0.85 12.86 7.41
C GLY A 234 0.11 14.04 7.20
N ALA A 235 -0.34 15.12 6.55
CA ALA A 235 0.47 16.28 6.16
C ALA A 235 0.63 17.32 7.30
N TYR A 236 1.11 16.88 8.47
CA TYR A 236 1.33 17.75 9.63
C TYR A 236 2.42 18.80 9.42
N ALA A 237 3.39 18.59 8.53
CA ALA A 237 4.44 19.54 8.20
C ALA A 237 3.95 20.71 7.33
N LEU A 238 2.79 20.59 6.68
CA LEU A 238 2.24 21.63 5.82
C LEU A 238 2.02 22.94 6.59
N GLY A 239 2.46 24.05 6.03
CA GLY A 239 2.23 25.42 6.49
C GLY A 239 0.92 26.03 5.96
N PRO A 240 0.45 27.13 6.56
CA PRO A 240 -0.81 27.78 6.17
C PRO A 240 -0.80 28.36 4.74
N ASP A 241 0.38 28.77 4.25
CA ASP A 241 0.55 29.44 2.95
C ASP A 241 1.25 28.57 1.91
N ASP A 242 1.54 27.30 2.24
CA ASP A 242 2.32 26.39 1.40
C ASP A 242 1.63 26.06 0.07
N LEU A 243 0.29 25.92 0.09
CA LEU A 243 -0.46 25.64 -1.13
C LEU A 243 -0.52 26.89 -2.02
N PRO A 244 -0.06 26.81 -3.28
CA PRO A 244 -0.11 27.95 -4.20
C PRO A 244 -1.56 28.25 -4.62
N ASP A 245 -1.75 29.40 -5.26
CA ASP A 245 -3.02 29.69 -5.92
C ASP A 245 -3.21 28.78 -7.13
N LEU A 246 -4.25 27.94 -7.06
CA LEU A 246 -4.60 26.97 -8.09
C LEU A 246 -5.91 27.43 -8.77
N PRO A 247 -5.86 27.89 -10.04
CA PRO A 247 -6.97 28.62 -10.65
C PRO A 247 -8.22 27.75 -10.89
N GLU A 248 -8.04 26.46 -11.17
CA GLU A 248 -9.14 25.51 -11.35
C GLU A 248 -9.55 24.80 -10.05
N LEU A 249 -8.95 25.12 -8.89
CA LEU A 249 -9.23 24.41 -7.65
C LEU A 249 -10.71 24.54 -7.26
N ARG A 250 -11.28 23.41 -6.84
CA ARG A 250 -12.68 23.30 -6.38
C ARG A 250 -12.79 22.59 -5.05
N ARG A 251 -11.82 21.74 -4.71
CA ARG A 251 -11.88 20.93 -3.48
C ARG A 251 -10.52 20.71 -2.86
N ILE A 252 -10.46 20.88 -1.55
CA ILE A 252 -9.38 20.45 -0.68
C ILE A 252 -9.95 19.48 0.35
N GLU A 253 -9.38 18.29 0.45
CA GLU A 253 -9.69 17.29 1.48
C GLU A 253 -8.43 17.03 2.30
N VAL A 254 -8.52 17.15 3.62
CA VAL A 254 -7.37 16.92 4.50
C VAL A 254 -7.76 15.99 5.64
N HIS A 255 -6.94 14.97 5.87
CA HIS A 255 -7.03 14.06 7.00
C HIS A 255 -5.71 14.07 7.79
N GLY A 256 -5.70 14.61 9.01
CA GLY A 256 -4.46 14.71 9.79
C GLY A 256 -3.59 15.89 9.38
N ILE A 257 -3.84 17.04 10.01
CA ILE A 257 -3.06 18.29 9.84
C ILE A 257 -3.04 19.09 11.15
N ARG A 258 -2.14 20.07 11.25
CA ARG A 258 -2.15 21.05 12.34
C ARG A 258 -3.45 21.85 12.35
N ARG A 259 -4.06 22.02 13.53
CA ARG A 259 -5.30 22.80 13.75
C ARG A 259 -5.18 24.26 13.31
N SER A 260 -4.02 24.87 13.56
CA SER A 260 -3.72 26.23 13.11
C SER A 260 -3.78 26.35 11.58
N VAL A 261 -3.24 25.36 10.87
CA VAL A 261 -3.24 25.28 9.40
C VAL A 261 -4.63 24.96 8.86
N ALA A 262 -5.35 24.03 9.48
CA ALA A 262 -6.75 23.76 9.15
C ALA A 262 -7.62 25.02 9.24
N ARG A 263 -7.42 25.85 10.27
CA ARG A 263 -8.09 27.13 10.42
C ARG A 263 -7.71 28.10 9.30
N ALA A 264 -6.41 28.25 9.01
CA ALA A 264 -5.94 29.13 7.94
C ALA A 264 -6.50 28.73 6.56
N LEU A 265 -6.55 27.44 6.24
CA LEU A 265 -7.14 26.95 4.99
C LEU A 265 -8.63 27.26 4.90
N ARG A 266 -9.40 27.00 5.96
CA ARG A 266 -10.83 27.35 6.01
C ARG A 266 -11.06 28.86 5.89
N ASP A 267 -10.21 29.66 6.52
CA ASP A 267 -10.26 31.13 6.45
C ASP A 267 -9.96 31.63 5.03
N ARG A 268 -8.91 31.11 4.38
CA ARG A 268 -8.47 31.49 3.01
C ARG A 268 -9.57 31.28 1.96
N TYR A 269 -10.33 30.19 2.06
CA TYR A 269 -11.35 29.83 1.06
C TYR A 269 -12.79 30.14 1.50
N ARG A 270 -12.97 30.83 2.63
CA ARG A 270 -14.31 31.18 3.16
C ARG A 270 -15.10 32.01 2.13
N GLY A 271 -16.29 31.54 1.79
CA GLY A 271 -17.20 32.24 0.87
C GLY A 271 -16.78 32.19 -0.61
N GLY A 272 -15.70 31.47 -0.94
CA GLY A 272 -15.27 31.23 -2.32
C GLY A 272 -15.87 29.97 -2.95
N ALA A 273 -15.39 29.64 -4.16
CA ALA A 273 -15.83 28.46 -4.90
C ALA A 273 -15.13 27.14 -4.49
N VAL A 274 -14.10 27.21 -3.62
CA VAL A 274 -13.33 26.06 -3.15
C VAL A 274 -13.96 25.50 -1.88
N GLN A 275 -14.28 24.20 -1.90
CA GLN A 275 -14.77 23.47 -0.73
C GLN A 275 -13.59 22.91 0.07
N VAL A 276 -13.54 23.18 1.37
CA VAL A 276 -12.48 22.69 2.26
C VAL A 276 -13.08 21.72 3.28
N TYR A 277 -12.65 20.46 3.21
CA TYR A 277 -13.02 19.40 4.14
C TYR A 277 -11.79 19.01 4.96
N VAL A 278 -11.89 19.11 6.29
CA VAL A 278 -10.79 18.74 7.19
C VAL A 278 -11.33 17.80 8.25
N ARG A 279 -10.61 16.69 8.48
CA ARG A 279 -10.83 15.72 9.55
C ARG A 279 -9.51 15.43 10.28
N GLY A 280 -9.58 15.06 11.56
CA GLY A 280 -8.40 14.69 12.35
C GLY A 280 -7.41 15.86 12.56
N ASP A 281 -7.88 17.10 12.70
CA ASP A 281 -6.97 18.22 13.00
C ASP A 281 -6.57 18.26 14.49
N VAL A 282 -5.27 18.37 14.73
CA VAL A 282 -4.66 18.23 16.07
C VAL A 282 -3.88 19.49 16.46
N SER A 283 -3.72 19.75 17.76
CA SER A 283 -2.94 20.90 18.24
C SER A 283 -1.44 20.64 18.11
N ASP A 284 -0.64 21.72 18.10
CA ASP A 284 0.83 21.60 18.14
C ASP A 284 1.30 20.90 19.42
N ALA A 285 0.59 21.10 20.54
CA ALA A 285 0.88 20.39 21.80
C ALA A 285 0.63 18.87 21.69
N TRP A 286 -0.45 18.46 21.02
CA TRP A 286 -0.74 17.05 20.75
C TRP A 286 0.33 16.45 19.84
N LEU A 287 0.72 17.16 18.77
CA LEU A 287 1.79 16.70 17.88
C LEU A 287 3.12 16.55 18.63
N ALA A 288 3.53 17.55 19.40
CA ALA A 288 4.75 17.47 20.18
C ALA A 288 4.77 16.27 21.15
N ARG A 289 3.61 15.84 21.64
CA ARG A 289 3.46 14.69 22.54
C ARG A 289 3.40 13.35 21.80
N HIS A 290 2.77 13.27 20.63
CA HIS A 290 2.40 12.00 19.99
C HIS A 290 3.00 11.74 18.61
N LEU A 291 3.71 12.69 17.99
CA LEU A 291 4.22 12.54 16.61
C LEU A 291 5.10 11.30 16.43
N GLY A 292 5.97 11.04 17.41
CA GLY A 292 6.87 9.87 17.40
C GLY A 292 6.23 8.57 17.88
N ASN A 293 4.94 8.59 18.25
CA ASN A 293 4.21 7.41 18.66
C ASN A 293 3.54 6.74 17.45
N PRO A 294 3.94 5.52 17.06
CA PRO A 294 3.28 4.82 15.96
C PRO A 294 1.83 4.43 16.28
N PHE A 295 1.45 4.39 17.57
CA PHE A 295 0.11 4.06 18.07
C PHE A 295 -0.73 5.29 18.43
N ARG A 296 -0.35 6.47 17.92
CA ARG A 296 -1.03 7.75 18.21
C ARG A 296 -2.52 7.76 17.86
N ASP A 297 -2.95 6.93 16.90
CA ASP A 297 -4.35 6.86 16.47
C ASP A 297 -5.23 6.14 17.51
N TRP A 298 -4.63 5.34 18.40
CA TRP A 298 -5.34 4.68 19.51
C TRP A 298 -5.80 5.67 20.59
N VAL A 299 -5.38 6.93 20.53
CA VAL A 299 -5.84 7.97 21.46
C VAL A 299 -7.36 8.15 21.40
N GLU A 300 -7.99 7.85 20.26
CA GLU A 300 -9.45 7.90 20.12
C GLU A 300 -10.16 6.83 20.97
N ASP A 301 -9.54 5.65 21.14
CA ASP A 301 -10.08 4.55 21.94
C ASP A 301 -9.59 4.60 23.40
N SER A 302 -8.30 4.84 23.61
CA SER A 302 -7.67 4.97 24.92
C SER A 302 -6.32 5.69 24.83
N GLU A 303 -6.29 6.95 25.28
CA GLU A 303 -5.05 7.74 25.41
C GLU A 303 -4.01 7.03 26.28
N ALA A 304 -4.43 6.39 27.37
CA ALA A 304 -3.54 5.63 28.25
C ALA A 304 -2.89 4.44 27.53
N ALA A 305 -3.66 3.69 26.73
CA ALA A 305 -3.12 2.57 25.96
C ALA A 305 -2.17 3.05 24.86
N ALA A 306 -2.53 4.12 24.15
CA ALA A 306 -1.67 4.75 23.15
C ALA A 306 -0.31 5.16 23.76
N GLU A 307 -0.31 5.77 24.94
CA GLU A 307 0.90 6.19 25.65
C GLU A 307 1.75 5.03 26.14
N GLU A 308 1.13 3.97 26.68
CA GLU A 308 1.85 2.77 27.10
C GLU A 308 2.48 2.04 25.91
N ALA A 309 1.73 1.87 24.81
CA ALA A 309 2.22 1.27 23.58
C ALA A 309 3.35 2.11 22.96
N GLY A 310 3.19 3.43 22.91
CA GLY A 310 4.22 4.36 22.46
C GLY A 310 5.48 4.30 23.32
N SER A 311 5.32 4.18 24.64
CA SER A 311 6.44 4.02 25.57
C SER A 311 7.15 2.67 25.39
N ALA A 312 6.41 1.59 25.11
CA ALA A 312 6.98 0.28 24.79
C ALA A 312 7.80 0.35 23.49
N HIS A 313 7.26 0.98 22.45
CA HIS A 313 7.97 1.22 21.20
C HIS A 313 9.24 2.06 21.41
N ALA A 314 9.16 3.18 22.13
CA ALA A 314 10.32 4.03 22.41
C ALA A 314 11.44 3.29 23.16
N ARG A 315 11.09 2.42 24.13
CA ARG A 315 12.07 1.56 24.81
C ARG A 315 12.73 0.56 23.86
N ALA A 316 11.95 -0.07 22.98
CA ALA A 316 12.48 -1.01 21.99
C ALA A 316 13.41 -0.30 20.99
N LEU A 317 13.04 0.90 20.54
CA LEU A 317 13.86 1.72 19.64
C LEU A 317 15.20 2.11 20.29
N ALA A 318 15.17 2.59 21.54
CA ALA A 318 16.39 2.91 22.29
C ALA A 318 17.29 1.67 22.49
N ALA A 319 16.70 0.48 22.68
CA ALA A 319 17.46 -0.76 22.73
C ALA A 319 18.11 -1.09 21.37
N ALA A 320 17.41 -0.86 20.25
CA ALA A 320 17.93 -1.06 18.91
C ALA A 320 19.12 -0.15 18.60
N GLU A 321 19.06 1.12 19.03
CA GLU A 321 20.19 2.06 18.89
C GLU A 321 21.43 1.61 19.67
N GLY A 322 21.24 0.94 20.82
CA GLY A 322 22.32 0.36 21.61
C GLY A 322 22.86 -0.99 21.09
N ILE A 323 22.19 -1.63 20.13
CA ILE A 323 22.55 -2.95 19.59
C ILE A 323 23.02 -2.81 18.14
N THR A 324 24.34 -2.67 17.99
CA THR A 324 25.00 -2.55 16.68
C THR A 324 25.30 -3.92 16.04
N PRO A 325 25.58 -4.00 14.73
CA PRO A 325 25.98 -5.24 14.05
C PRO A 325 27.16 -5.97 14.71
N SER A 326 28.08 -5.24 15.36
CA SER A 326 29.24 -5.77 16.08
C SER A 326 28.96 -6.21 17.53
N THR A 327 27.71 -6.09 18.01
CA THR A 327 27.36 -6.40 19.40
C THR A 327 27.43 -7.91 19.67
N PRO A 328 28.10 -8.38 20.73
CA PRO A 328 28.05 -9.79 21.11
C PRO A 328 26.62 -10.24 21.43
N ASP A 329 26.26 -11.43 20.97
CA ASP A 329 24.93 -12.01 21.12
C ASP A 329 23.81 -11.11 20.57
N ARG A 330 24.10 -10.35 19.52
CA ARG A 330 23.18 -9.38 18.90
C ARG A 330 21.78 -9.94 18.70
N LEU A 331 21.67 -11.12 18.08
CA LEU A 331 20.38 -11.75 17.76
C LEU A 331 19.60 -12.09 19.03
N LEU A 332 20.24 -12.66 20.05
CA LEU A 332 19.60 -12.95 21.34
C LEU A 332 19.11 -11.69 22.05
N ARG A 333 19.90 -10.60 21.98
CA ARG A 333 19.51 -9.30 22.56
C ARG A 333 18.35 -8.67 21.79
N ALA A 334 18.36 -8.75 20.46
CA ALA A 334 17.28 -8.31 19.59
C ALA A 334 15.99 -9.08 19.87
N GLU A 335 16.06 -10.41 19.88
CA GLU A 335 14.92 -11.28 20.23
C GLU A 335 14.34 -10.91 21.59
N ARG A 336 15.20 -10.74 22.62
CA ARG A 336 14.74 -10.34 23.96
C ARG A 336 14.02 -8.99 23.94
N ALA A 337 14.54 -8.00 23.22
CA ALA A 337 13.92 -6.68 23.12
C ALA A 337 12.57 -6.74 22.38
N LEU A 338 12.50 -7.47 21.28
CA LEU A 338 11.28 -7.68 20.49
C LEU A 338 10.21 -8.45 21.27
N ARG A 339 10.58 -9.54 21.96
CA ARG A 339 9.66 -10.27 22.84
C ARG A 339 9.19 -9.42 24.00
N ARG A 340 10.06 -8.55 24.55
CA ARG A 340 9.66 -7.63 25.61
C ARG A 340 8.64 -6.60 25.11
N PHE A 341 8.82 -6.08 23.90
CA PHE A 341 7.85 -5.20 23.27
C PHE A 341 6.47 -5.86 23.13
N VAL A 342 6.42 -7.09 22.62
CA VAL A 342 5.16 -7.87 22.52
C VAL A 342 4.53 -8.11 23.91
N ALA A 343 5.34 -8.48 24.91
CA ALA A 343 4.85 -8.69 26.28
C ALA A 343 4.29 -7.41 26.92
N ASP A 344 4.91 -6.26 26.68
CA ASP A 344 4.41 -4.97 27.15
C ASP A 344 3.03 -4.68 26.51
N LEU A 345 2.84 -4.98 25.22
CA LEU A 345 1.56 -4.84 24.52
C LEU A 345 0.50 -5.84 24.99
N ASN A 346 0.85 -7.11 25.27
CA ASN A 346 -0.07 -8.08 25.88
C ASN A 346 -0.60 -7.55 27.22
N GLY A 347 0.31 -7.08 28.09
CA GLY A 347 -0.07 -6.54 29.40
C GLY A 347 -0.95 -5.30 29.28
N MET A 348 -0.64 -4.41 28.34
CA MET A 348 -1.48 -3.26 28.02
C MET A 348 -2.87 -3.71 27.51
N ASN A 349 -2.95 -4.66 26.58
CA ASN A 349 -4.23 -5.13 26.05
C ASN A 349 -5.07 -5.83 27.11
N GLN A 350 -4.45 -6.58 28.03
CA GLN A 350 -5.16 -7.17 29.17
C GLN A 350 -5.84 -6.12 30.06
N ARG A 351 -5.25 -4.93 30.17
CA ARG A 351 -5.80 -3.81 30.96
C ARG A 351 -6.88 -3.02 30.22
N TYR A 352 -6.69 -2.76 28.93
CA TYR A 352 -7.52 -1.80 28.19
C TYR A 352 -8.41 -2.43 27.11
N GLY A 353 -8.10 -3.64 26.64
CA GLY A 353 -8.87 -4.35 25.61
C GLY A 353 -8.95 -3.64 24.26
N VAL A 354 -7.90 -2.89 23.89
CA VAL A 354 -7.88 -2.01 22.70
C VAL A 354 -7.38 -2.69 21.42
N ILE A 355 -6.71 -3.83 21.52
CA ILE A 355 -6.15 -4.49 20.35
C ILE A 355 -7.20 -5.42 19.73
N ASP A 356 -7.86 -4.98 18.66
CA ASP A 356 -8.69 -5.80 17.78
C ASP A 356 -7.96 -6.02 16.44
N THR A 357 -8.71 -6.33 15.38
CA THR A 357 -8.20 -6.81 14.10
C THR A 357 -7.35 -5.76 13.41
N ALA A 358 -7.75 -4.48 13.44
CA ALA A 358 -7.01 -3.40 12.81
C ALA A 358 -5.72 -3.06 13.61
N GLU A 359 -5.82 -3.01 14.94
CA GLU A 359 -4.70 -2.70 15.81
C GLU A 359 -3.65 -3.82 15.80
N ARG A 360 -4.06 -5.09 15.64
CA ARG A 360 -3.15 -6.22 15.43
C ARG A 360 -2.27 -6.03 14.20
N GLU A 361 -2.83 -5.57 13.09
CA GLU A 361 -2.08 -5.30 11.86
C GLU A 361 -1.07 -4.18 12.09
N GLN A 362 -1.48 -3.08 12.75
CA GLN A 362 -0.58 -1.99 13.10
C GLN A 362 0.55 -2.44 14.04
N VAL A 363 0.26 -3.27 15.04
CA VAL A 363 1.27 -3.84 15.94
C VAL A 363 2.27 -4.70 15.17
N TRP A 364 1.80 -5.50 14.21
CA TRP A 364 2.66 -6.30 13.34
C TRP A 364 3.58 -5.41 12.50
N ASP A 365 3.06 -4.37 11.87
CA ASP A 365 3.85 -3.43 11.06
C ASP A 365 4.95 -2.75 11.90
N VAL A 366 4.60 -2.28 13.10
CA VAL A 366 5.56 -1.69 14.06
C VAL A 366 6.61 -2.70 14.50
N TYR A 367 6.20 -3.95 14.76
CA TYR A 367 7.11 -5.04 15.13
C TYR A 367 8.11 -5.34 14.01
N CYS A 368 7.65 -5.44 12.76
CA CYS A 368 8.53 -5.62 11.60
C CYS A 368 9.52 -4.47 11.44
N GLY A 369 9.06 -3.22 11.64
CA GLY A 369 9.92 -2.04 11.63
C GLY A 369 11.02 -2.11 12.69
N LEU A 370 10.68 -2.53 13.91
CA LEU A 370 11.65 -2.75 14.99
C LEU A 370 12.64 -3.88 14.64
N ALA A 371 12.17 -5.03 14.14
CA ALA A 371 13.02 -6.15 13.76
C ALA A 371 14.05 -5.77 12.68
N ALA A 372 13.61 -5.00 11.69
CA ALA A 372 14.48 -4.41 10.67
C ALA A 372 15.54 -3.48 11.30
N ARG A 373 15.15 -2.63 12.26
CA ARG A 373 16.08 -1.73 12.97
C ARG A 373 17.11 -2.49 13.81
N PHE A 374 16.75 -3.64 14.35
CA PHE A 374 17.67 -4.57 15.01
C PHE A 374 18.55 -5.36 14.04
N HIS A 375 18.35 -5.23 12.73
CA HIS A 375 19.00 -6.01 11.67
C HIS A 375 18.78 -7.52 11.82
N VAL A 376 17.60 -7.94 12.27
CA VAL A 376 17.25 -9.37 12.36
C VAL A 376 17.08 -9.91 10.93
N PRO A 377 17.88 -10.90 10.49
CA PRO A 377 17.66 -11.57 9.21
C PRO A 377 16.30 -12.26 9.18
N VAL A 378 15.70 -12.38 8.01
CA VAL A 378 14.36 -12.97 7.84
C VAL A 378 14.40 -14.47 8.17
N GLU A 379 15.53 -15.10 7.87
CA GLU A 379 15.83 -16.50 8.13
C GLU A 379 15.83 -16.85 9.63
N GLU A 380 15.93 -15.86 10.51
CA GLU A 380 15.86 -16.06 11.97
C GLU A 380 14.41 -16.11 12.49
N GLY A 381 13.41 -16.02 11.62
CA GLY A 381 11.99 -16.19 11.96
C GLY A 381 11.43 -15.16 12.94
N PRO A 382 11.63 -13.84 12.76
CA PRO A 382 11.02 -12.82 13.63
C PRO A 382 9.48 -12.91 13.68
N SER A 383 8.84 -13.43 12.64
CA SER A 383 7.39 -13.76 12.65
C SER A 383 7.04 -14.81 13.70
N GLU A 384 7.83 -15.87 13.82
CA GLU A 384 7.64 -16.91 14.83
C GLU A 384 7.82 -16.34 16.25
N TRP A 385 8.76 -15.42 16.43
CA TRP A 385 8.97 -14.76 17.72
C TRP A 385 7.77 -13.92 18.15
N PHE A 386 7.16 -13.21 17.20
CA PHE A 386 5.94 -12.45 17.40
C PHE A 386 4.75 -13.35 17.70
N ASP A 387 4.50 -14.35 16.87
CA ASP A 387 3.36 -15.26 17.00
C ASP A 387 3.43 -16.11 18.26
N ALA A 388 4.62 -16.56 18.66
CA ALA A 388 4.78 -17.32 19.90
C ALA A 388 4.56 -16.46 21.17
N GLY A 389 4.71 -15.13 21.05
CA GLY A 389 4.66 -14.21 22.18
C GLY A 389 3.34 -13.46 22.35
N ARG A 390 2.53 -13.31 21.29
CA ARG A 390 1.31 -12.49 21.34
C ARG A 390 0.11 -13.24 21.92
N GLU A 391 -0.65 -12.54 22.75
CA GLU A 391 -1.89 -13.05 23.35
C GLU A 391 -3.13 -12.28 22.90
N PHE A 392 -2.93 -11.15 22.23
CA PHE A 392 -3.98 -10.24 21.78
C PHE A 392 -4.54 -10.58 20.41
#